data_AF-A0AA36MS92-F1
#
_entry.id   AF-A0AA36MS92-F1
#
_cell.length_a   1.000
_cell.length_b   1.000
_cell.length_c   1.000
_cell.angle_alpha   90.00
_cell.angle_beta   90.00
_cell.angle_gamma   90.00
#
_symmetry.space_group_name_H-M   'P 1'
#
loop_
_entity.id
_entity.type
_entity.pdbx_description
1 polymer ?
#
loop_
_entity_poly.entity_id
_entity_poly.type
_entity_poly.pdbx_seq_one_letter_code
_entity_poly.pdbx_strand_id
1 'polypeptide(L)'
;MDSRLTMRLAVLALGVAEAMKCPGSPSLIHASAKAQVLASASCTEVQEEILARVRSSEWQDPHNGGTYSLISSSPREMLLSRRTGDGKYTDKMAMTLAPAGDKCQIMGCSESQVFSIRDMSTNYCNLRMLYCGTAEGCSPVKHDFPVLESQVSPSLGAGSSAAACLATAQAECTRGTLTGGIYHMLKAYGVPRVFGVKSGFGGLPEEQNWVELTHEAVQDIHNKAGTILESERGNARHADMAGMLQMHNCKQLFILGGDGAHKGALQLGTALKSIDHECALVAIPSTVDNDLNMVDTSFGFDTACTEARDCVSAAYVEATCNANCIGLVKLLGNGSGFLAMNATLAARNVDMCLLPEMEIDLPKVLAHCEHVMATKGHAVIVVADGAKESLFRRAGISMEGDVGTWLRDQIMDHFKEKSKPLTVKYIDPTYMVRSVKANANDSAYCAALADHAVHAAMAGFTCVSVAGGPGWAREL
;
A
#
# COMPACT_ATOMS: atom_id res chain seq x y z
N MET A 1 8.39 55.20 18.18
CA MET A 1 8.41 53.81 18.67
C MET A 1 7.33 53.06 17.91
N ASP A 2 7.78 52.03 17.19
CA ASP A 2 7.06 50.95 16.50
C ASP A 2 5.99 51.24 15.44
N SER A 3 6.50 51.30 14.20
CA SER A 3 5.86 50.94 12.94
C SER A 3 5.82 49.41 12.74
N ARG A 4 4.62 48.80 12.83
CA ARG A 4 4.36 47.44 12.33
C ARG A 4 3.92 47.50 10.87
N LEU A 5 4.89 47.34 9.97
CA LEU A 5 4.66 47.19 8.53
C LEU A 5 4.47 45.70 8.21
N THR A 6 3.41 45.45 7.46
CA THR A 6 2.97 44.20 6.82
C THR A 6 4.14 43.44 6.18
N MET A 7 4.54 42.32 6.78
CA MET A 7 5.47 41.38 6.17
C MET A 7 4.70 40.44 5.23
N ARG A 8 4.49 40.89 3.99
CA ARG A 8 4.23 40.00 2.87
C ARG A 8 5.49 39.14 2.68
N LEU A 9 5.41 37.84 2.98
CA LEU A 9 6.46 36.89 2.58
C LEU A 9 6.50 36.85 1.05
N ALA A 10 7.42 37.60 0.47
CA ALA A 10 7.87 37.38 -0.88
C ALA A 10 8.66 36.06 -0.88
N VAL A 11 8.06 35.00 -1.43
CA VAL A 11 8.81 33.83 -1.87
C VAL A 11 9.74 34.32 -2.97
N LEU A 12 11.02 34.51 -2.63
CA LEU A 12 12.06 34.70 -3.62
C LEU A 12 12.08 33.45 -4.51
N ALA A 13 11.66 33.63 -5.76
CA ALA A 13 11.98 32.71 -6.84
C ALA A 13 13.50 32.61 -6.96
N LEU A 14 14.06 31.52 -6.44
CA LEU A 14 15.44 31.12 -6.66
C LEU A 14 15.44 29.99 -7.69
N GLY A 15 16.16 30.21 -8.79
CA GLY A 15 16.57 29.17 -9.72
C GLY A 15 15.70 29.05 -10.97
N VAL A 16 16.32 29.32 -12.12
CA VAL A 16 15.80 28.93 -13.43
C VAL A 16 15.54 27.42 -13.39
N ALA A 17 14.30 26.98 -13.62
CA ALA A 17 13.97 25.57 -13.77
C ALA A 17 14.70 25.06 -15.02
N GLU A 18 15.84 24.42 -14.83
CA GLU A 18 16.56 23.73 -15.89
C GLU A 18 15.61 22.64 -16.43
N ALA A 19 15.37 22.63 -17.74
CA ALA A 19 14.35 21.75 -18.30
C ALA A 19 14.70 20.27 -18.00
N MET A 20 13.85 19.59 -17.21
CA MET A 20 14.06 18.20 -16.81
C MET A 20 14.23 17.31 -18.04
N LYS A 21 15.44 16.77 -18.22
CA LYS A 21 15.83 15.98 -19.39
C LYS A 21 15.58 14.51 -19.15
N CYS A 22 14.69 13.91 -19.93
CA CYS A 22 14.42 12.48 -19.88
C CYS A 22 15.41 11.69 -20.76
N PRO A 23 15.67 10.41 -20.44
CA PRO A 23 16.67 9.60 -21.13
C PRO A 23 16.28 9.16 -22.56
N GLY A 24 15.02 9.33 -22.96
CA GLY A 24 14.46 8.88 -24.23
C GLY A 24 14.03 7.40 -24.20
N SER A 25 13.06 7.07 -25.06
CA SER A 25 12.64 5.69 -25.33
C SER A 25 12.72 5.37 -26.82
N PRO A 26 13.12 4.14 -27.21
CA PRO A 26 12.99 3.67 -28.58
C PRO A 26 11.54 3.33 -28.96
N SER A 27 10.61 3.22 -28.01
CA SER A 27 9.18 3.04 -28.28
C SER A 27 8.50 4.41 -28.49
N LEU A 28 7.60 4.51 -29.46
CA LEU A 28 6.83 5.74 -29.72
C LEU A 28 5.72 5.96 -28.69
N ILE A 29 5.21 4.88 -28.09
CA ILE A 29 4.19 4.91 -27.04
C ILE A 29 4.79 4.17 -25.85
N HIS A 30 5.08 4.90 -24.78
CA HIS A 30 5.68 4.36 -23.56
C HIS A 30 5.19 5.14 -22.35
N ALA A 31 5.13 4.44 -21.22
CA ALA A 31 4.86 5.08 -19.94
C ALA A 31 6.11 5.83 -19.46
N SER A 32 5.89 6.99 -18.86
CA SER A 32 6.93 7.78 -18.22
C SER A 32 6.42 8.47 -16.96
N ALA A 33 7.35 8.87 -16.10
CA ALA A 33 7.05 9.71 -14.96
C ALA A 33 8.17 10.70 -14.70
N LYS A 34 7.79 11.93 -14.33
CA LYS A 34 8.69 13.00 -13.90
C LYS A 34 8.42 13.31 -12.44
N ALA A 35 9.47 13.53 -11.65
CA ALA A 35 9.37 13.91 -10.25
C ALA A 35 10.33 15.07 -9.94
N GLN A 36 9.82 16.11 -9.30
CA GLN A 36 10.60 17.16 -8.65
C GLN A 36 10.45 17.01 -7.15
N VAL A 37 11.57 16.95 -6.44
CA VAL A 37 11.60 16.62 -5.02
C VAL A 37 12.62 17.50 -4.31
N LEU A 38 12.31 17.93 -3.10
CA LEU A 38 13.22 18.65 -2.22
C LEU A 38 13.61 17.74 -1.06
N ALA A 39 14.87 17.31 -1.02
CA ALA A 39 15.41 16.51 0.08
C ALA A 39 16.00 17.43 1.16
N SER A 40 15.78 17.11 2.44
CA SER A 40 16.35 17.87 3.56
C SER A 40 17.81 17.46 3.86
N ALA A 41 18.61 17.26 2.81
CA ALA A 41 20.01 16.88 2.88
C ALA A 41 20.79 17.56 1.76
N SER A 42 22.11 17.60 1.89
CA SER A 42 22.96 18.13 0.83
C SER A 42 22.92 17.25 -0.42
N CYS A 43 23.16 17.82 -1.60
CA CYS A 43 23.17 17.01 -2.83
C CYS A 43 24.24 15.92 -2.83
N THR A 44 25.32 16.11 -2.06
CA THR A 44 26.33 15.08 -1.84
C THR A 44 25.75 13.88 -1.09
N GLU A 45 25.06 14.10 0.03
CA GLU A 45 24.44 13.02 0.82
C GLU A 45 23.35 12.30 0.02
N VAL A 46 22.51 13.06 -0.71
CA VAL A 46 21.49 12.49 -1.59
C VAL A 46 22.12 11.61 -2.67
N GLN A 47 23.18 12.09 -3.33
CA GLN A 47 23.89 11.32 -4.34
C GLN A 47 24.52 10.06 -3.75
N GLU A 48 25.17 10.18 -2.60
CA GLU A 48 25.81 9.05 -1.94
C GLU A 48 24.80 7.97 -1.54
N GLU A 49 23.61 8.35 -1.09
CA GLU A 49 22.52 7.42 -0.78
C GLU A 49 21.98 6.72 -2.03
N ILE A 50 21.69 7.47 -3.10
CA ILE A 50 21.23 6.89 -4.37
C ILE A 50 22.27 5.91 -4.91
N LEU A 51 23.55 6.29 -4.92
CA LEU A 51 24.62 5.40 -5.39
C LEU A 51 24.82 4.20 -4.46
N ALA A 52 24.60 4.35 -3.15
CA ALA A 52 24.64 3.24 -2.21
C ALA A 52 23.54 2.22 -2.51
N ARG A 53 22.29 2.67 -2.77
CA ARG A 53 21.19 1.79 -3.21
C ARG A 53 21.50 1.06 -4.50
N VAL A 54 21.99 1.78 -5.52
CA VAL A 54 22.26 1.22 -6.85
C VAL A 54 23.43 0.21 -6.83
N ARG A 55 24.42 0.41 -5.95
CA ARG A 55 25.61 -0.46 -5.87
C ARG A 55 25.50 -1.55 -4.81
N SER A 56 24.55 -1.45 -3.89
CA SER A 56 24.38 -2.42 -2.81
C SER A 56 23.87 -3.75 -3.36
N SER A 57 24.50 -4.83 -2.91
CA SER A 57 23.99 -6.19 -3.10
C SER A 57 22.92 -6.59 -2.09
N GLU A 58 22.76 -5.79 -1.03
CA GLU A 58 21.88 -6.03 0.12
C GLU A 58 20.58 -5.21 0.03
N TRP A 59 20.61 -4.02 -0.59
CA TRP A 59 19.42 -3.20 -0.78
C TRP A 59 18.60 -3.71 -1.95
N GLN A 60 17.29 -3.87 -1.72
CA GLN A 60 16.36 -4.37 -2.72
C GLN A 60 15.21 -3.38 -2.89
N ASP A 61 14.86 -3.13 -4.16
CA ASP A 61 13.73 -2.28 -4.53
C ASP A 61 12.42 -2.77 -3.87
N PRO A 62 11.84 -2.01 -2.93
CA PRO A 62 10.69 -2.48 -2.16
C PRO A 62 9.37 -2.38 -2.93
N HIS A 63 9.37 -1.81 -4.15
CA HIS A 63 8.19 -1.76 -5.01
C HIS A 63 7.91 -3.10 -5.69
N ASN A 64 8.87 -3.64 -6.45
CA ASN A 64 8.71 -4.97 -7.09
C ASN A 64 10.01 -5.76 -7.29
N GLY A 65 11.05 -5.45 -6.50
CA GLY A 65 12.33 -6.15 -6.55
C GLY A 65 13.14 -5.89 -7.83
N GLY A 66 12.95 -4.72 -8.45
CA GLY A 66 13.74 -4.31 -9.61
C GLY A 66 15.22 -4.13 -9.29
N THR A 67 16.08 -4.40 -10.26
CA THR A 67 17.53 -4.19 -10.16
C THR A 67 17.89 -2.88 -10.83
N TYR A 68 18.47 -1.97 -10.07
CA TYR A 68 19.03 -0.73 -10.58
C TYR A 68 20.46 -0.94 -11.06
N SER A 69 20.87 -0.19 -12.08
CA SER A 69 22.22 -0.22 -12.60
C SER A 69 22.65 1.18 -12.99
N LEU A 70 23.88 1.53 -12.63
CA LEU A 70 24.47 2.81 -12.99
C LEU A 70 24.96 2.77 -14.44
N ILE A 71 24.44 3.63 -15.31
CA ILE A 71 24.94 3.82 -16.67
C ILE A 71 26.05 4.87 -16.65
N SER A 72 25.80 6.03 -16.02
CA SER A 72 26.81 7.06 -15.80
C SER A 72 26.45 7.94 -14.61
N SER A 73 27.46 8.53 -13.97
CA SER A 73 27.29 9.53 -12.90
C SER A 73 28.29 10.66 -13.06
N SER A 74 27.81 11.89 -12.87
CA SER A 74 28.57 13.10 -12.59
C SER A 74 28.13 13.65 -11.22
N PRO A 75 28.81 14.66 -10.65
CA PRO A 75 28.42 15.21 -9.33
C PRO A 75 26.98 15.76 -9.24
N ARG A 76 26.33 16.04 -10.38
CA ARG A 76 24.98 16.60 -10.43
C ARG A 76 24.01 15.84 -11.31
N GLU A 77 24.46 14.85 -12.06
CA GLU A 77 23.60 14.08 -12.96
C GLU A 77 23.90 12.60 -12.86
N MET A 78 22.86 11.79 -12.85
CA MET A 78 22.95 10.33 -12.85
C MET A 78 22.03 9.78 -13.94
N LEU A 79 22.58 8.88 -14.75
CA LEU A 79 21.83 8.08 -15.69
C LEU A 79 21.83 6.64 -15.20
N LEU A 80 20.64 6.10 -15.01
CA LEU A 80 20.39 4.81 -14.40
C LEU A 80 19.52 3.97 -15.35
N SER A 81 19.67 2.66 -15.31
CA SER A 81 18.64 1.74 -15.79
C SER A 81 18.07 0.96 -14.64
N ARG A 82 16.82 0.57 -14.78
CA ARG A 82 16.19 -0.39 -13.88
C ARG A 82 15.58 -1.48 -14.72
N ARG A 83 15.85 -2.72 -14.34
CA ARG A 83 15.15 -3.88 -14.84
C ARG A 83 14.14 -4.34 -13.79
N THR A 84 12.88 -4.52 -14.16
CA THR A 84 11.85 -5.03 -13.23
C THR A 84 12.27 -6.38 -12.65
N GLY A 85 11.77 -6.74 -11.47
CA GLY A 85 12.14 -8.00 -10.81
C GLY A 85 11.77 -9.26 -11.60
N ASP A 86 10.78 -9.17 -12.50
CA ASP A 86 10.42 -10.23 -13.46
C ASP A 86 11.34 -10.31 -14.69
N GLY A 87 12.31 -9.39 -14.81
CA GLY A 87 13.27 -9.31 -15.91
C GLY A 87 12.71 -8.84 -17.25
N LYS A 88 11.41 -8.48 -17.32
CA LYS A 88 10.68 -8.28 -18.58
C LYS A 88 10.74 -6.85 -19.10
N TYR A 89 10.76 -5.87 -18.20
CA TYR A 89 10.75 -4.45 -18.55
C TYR A 89 12.04 -3.79 -18.12
N THR A 90 12.54 -2.90 -18.97
CA THR A 90 13.68 -2.06 -18.68
C THR A 90 13.24 -0.62 -18.82
N ASP A 91 13.44 0.16 -17.76
CA ASP A 91 13.24 1.60 -17.75
C ASP A 91 14.60 2.27 -17.67
N LYS A 92 14.75 3.42 -18.32
CA LYS A 92 15.89 4.31 -18.07
C LYS A 92 15.43 5.48 -17.23
N MET A 93 16.28 5.92 -16.32
CA MET A 93 16.04 7.07 -15.48
C MET A 93 17.19 8.06 -15.59
N ALA A 94 16.84 9.33 -15.67
CA ALA A 94 17.78 10.44 -15.53
C ALA A 94 17.43 11.20 -14.24
N MET A 95 18.43 11.50 -13.41
CA MET A 95 18.28 12.27 -12.19
C MET A 95 19.29 13.42 -12.17
N THR A 96 18.81 14.64 -11.95
CA THR A 96 19.63 15.84 -11.80
C THR A 96 19.49 16.38 -10.38
N LEU A 97 20.61 16.75 -9.76
CA LEU A 97 20.70 17.28 -8.41
C LEU A 97 21.16 18.74 -8.45
N ALA A 98 20.36 19.64 -7.89
CA ALA A 98 20.63 21.07 -7.82
C ALA A 98 20.65 21.55 -6.35
N PRO A 99 21.69 22.27 -5.91
CA PRO A 99 21.73 22.82 -4.56
C PRO A 99 20.59 23.82 -4.31
N ALA A 100 19.91 23.70 -3.18
CA ALA A 100 18.83 24.58 -2.74
C ALA A 100 19.08 25.02 -1.29
N GLY A 101 20.14 25.81 -1.08
CA GLY A 101 20.62 26.15 0.26
C GLY A 101 21.37 24.98 0.91
N ASP A 102 20.95 24.57 2.10
CA ASP A 102 21.39 23.36 2.80
C ASP A 102 20.65 22.08 2.33
N LYS A 103 19.68 22.23 1.44
CA LYS A 103 18.86 21.16 0.86
C LYS A 103 19.28 20.83 -0.57
N CYS A 104 18.74 19.75 -1.10
CA CYS A 104 18.95 19.34 -2.49
C CYS A 104 17.63 19.23 -3.24
N GLN A 105 17.55 19.89 -4.40
CA GLN A 105 16.48 19.67 -5.36
C GLN A 105 16.86 18.50 -6.28
N ILE A 106 16.00 17.50 -6.31
CA ILE A 106 16.10 16.30 -7.14
C ILE A 106 15.10 16.44 -8.29
N MET A 107 15.57 16.28 -9.52
CA MET A 107 14.76 16.26 -10.72
C MET A 107 14.94 14.92 -11.42
N GLY A 108 13.95 14.05 -11.32
CA GLY A 108 14.00 12.70 -11.87
C GLY A 108 13.03 12.51 -13.04
N CYS A 109 13.44 11.78 -14.07
CA CYS A 109 12.55 11.29 -15.12
C CYS A 109 12.82 9.81 -15.41
N SER A 110 11.79 8.98 -15.42
CA SER A 110 11.83 7.55 -15.78
C SER A 110 11.03 7.31 -17.05
N GLU A 111 11.57 6.55 -17.99
CA GLU A 111 10.91 6.17 -19.24
C GLU A 111 11.09 4.68 -19.57
N SER A 112 9.96 4.01 -19.83
CA SER A 112 9.95 2.63 -20.33
C SER A 112 10.64 2.53 -21.69
N GLN A 113 11.55 1.58 -21.83
CA GLN A 113 12.28 1.32 -23.08
C GLN A 113 11.50 0.41 -24.04
N VAL A 114 10.27 0.02 -23.67
CA VAL A 114 9.36 -0.80 -24.49
C VAL A 114 7.95 -0.19 -24.50
N PHE A 115 7.07 -0.73 -25.34
CA PHE A 115 5.68 -0.29 -25.43
C PHE A 115 4.96 -0.45 -24.08
N SER A 116 4.38 0.65 -23.58
CA SER A 116 3.65 0.69 -22.32
C SER A 116 2.69 1.89 -22.29
N ILE A 117 1.48 1.72 -21.73
CA ILE A 117 0.47 2.79 -21.60
C ILE A 117 0.00 2.91 -20.15
N ARG A 118 -0.29 1.78 -19.50
CA ARG A 118 -0.65 1.70 -18.08
C ARG A 118 0.44 0.95 -17.33
N ASP A 119 1.17 1.65 -16.47
CA ASP A 119 2.30 1.08 -15.75
C ASP A 119 2.07 0.93 -14.24
N MET A 120 0.85 1.22 -13.75
CA MET A 120 0.49 1.13 -12.34
C MET A 120 1.45 1.91 -11.41
N SER A 121 1.95 3.06 -11.87
CA SER A 121 2.93 3.91 -11.18
C SER A 121 4.38 3.41 -11.20
N THR A 122 4.70 2.38 -11.97
CA THR A 122 6.06 1.80 -12.00
C THR A 122 7.13 2.85 -12.30
N ASN A 123 6.96 3.70 -13.31
CA ASN A 123 7.96 4.73 -13.64
C ASN A 123 8.14 5.76 -12.51
N TYR A 124 7.08 6.10 -11.80
CA TYR A 124 7.17 7.00 -10.65
C TYR A 124 7.86 6.30 -9.47
N CYS A 125 7.49 5.07 -9.16
CA CYS A 125 8.13 4.28 -8.10
C CYS A 125 9.61 4.03 -8.39
N ASN A 126 9.99 3.83 -9.65
CA ASN A 126 11.40 3.70 -10.05
C ASN A 126 12.24 4.88 -9.52
N LEU A 127 11.71 6.09 -9.59
CA LEU A 127 12.36 7.30 -9.09
C LEU A 127 12.27 7.36 -7.56
N ARG A 128 11.06 7.20 -7.00
CA ARG A 128 10.80 7.35 -5.56
C ARG A 128 11.65 6.42 -4.71
N MET A 129 11.86 5.18 -5.14
CA MET A 129 12.66 4.20 -4.40
C MET A 129 14.15 4.57 -4.29
N LEU A 130 14.64 5.55 -5.06
CA LEU A 130 16.03 5.99 -4.96
C LEU A 130 16.25 7.11 -3.94
N TYR A 131 15.22 7.90 -3.60
CA TYR A 131 15.37 9.05 -2.71
C TYR A 131 14.48 9.02 -1.45
N CYS A 132 13.51 8.11 -1.35
CA CYS A 132 12.65 8.02 -0.17
C CYS A 132 13.44 7.63 1.09
N GLY A 133 13.21 8.31 2.20
CA GLY A 133 13.76 8.00 3.51
C GLY A 133 12.82 7.17 4.37
N THR A 134 13.16 7.03 5.66
CA THR A 134 12.32 6.32 6.63
C THR A 134 10.98 7.01 6.89
N ALA A 135 10.94 8.34 6.82
CA ALA A 135 9.72 9.14 6.96
C ALA A 135 8.67 8.82 5.88
N GLU A 136 9.13 8.41 4.70
CA GLU A 136 8.31 7.99 3.58
C GLU A 136 8.06 6.49 3.53
N GLY A 137 8.56 5.72 4.53
CA GLY A 137 8.36 4.28 4.66
C GLY A 137 9.39 3.40 3.94
N CYS A 138 10.53 3.96 3.51
CA CYS A 138 11.62 3.23 2.86
C CYS A 138 12.75 2.88 3.84
N SER A 139 13.64 1.99 3.42
CA SER A 139 14.86 1.61 4.15
C SER A 139 16.10 2.22 3.47
N PRO A 140 16.71 3.26 4.04
CA PRO A 140 17.95 3.85 3.54
C PRO A 140 19.16 2.93 3.71
N VAL A 141 20.21 3.18 2.94
CA VAL A 141 21.46 2.39 2.97
C VAL A 141 22.58 3.12 3.71
N LYS A 142 22.77 4.41 3.43
CA LYS A 142 23.87 5.23 3.93
C LYS A 142 23.39 6.49 4.64
N HIS A 143 22.45 7.23 4.04
CA HIS A 143 21.93 8.49 4.59
C HIS A 143 20.41 8.46 4.60
N ASP A 144 19.83 8.86 5.74
CA ASP A 144 18.39 9.01 5.90
C ASP A 144 18.02 10.49 5.93
N PHE A 145 17.06 10.87 5.09
CA PHE A 145 16.57 12.24 5.00
C PHE A 145 15.11 12.25 4.54
N PRO A 146 14.25 13.08 5.16
CA PRO A 146 12.90 13.29 4.65
C PRO A 146 12.94 14.05 3.32
N VAL A 147 11.92 13.81 2.51
CA VAL A 147 11.75 14.43 1.20
C VAL A 147 10.38 15.07 1.09
N LEU A 148 10.28 16.11 0.26
CA LEU A 148 9.02 16.75 -0.11
C LEU A 148 8.88 16.72 -1.64
N GLU A 149 7.92 15.98 -2.15
CA GLU A 149 7.65 15.96 -3.60
C GLU A 149 6.85 17.20 -4.02
N SER A 150 7.47 18.07 -4.80
CA SER A 150 6.85 19.32 -5.24
C SER A 150 6.05 19.16 -6.53
N GLN A 151 6.41 18.20 -7.39
CA GLN A 151 5.67 17.91 -8.61
C GLN A 151 5.90 16.47 -9.06
N VAL A 152 4.83 15.73 -9.34
CA VAL A 152 4.90 14.42 -10.01
C VAL A 152 4.00 14.45 -11.24
N SER A 153 4.56 14.13 -12.40
CA SER A 153 3.87 14.20 -13.69
C SER A 153 4.06 12.89 -14.48
N PRO A 154 3.09 11.95 -14.42
CA PRO A 154 3.10 10.75 -15.24
C PRO A 154 2.64 11.04 -16.68
N SER A 155 3.01 10.16 -17.63
CA SER A 155 2.43 10.14 -18.97
C SER A 155 0.94 9.73 -18.93
N LEU A 156 0.19 10.06 -19.99
CA LEU A 156 -1.22 9.71 -20.10
C LEU A 156 -1.45 8.18 -19.95
N GLY A 157 -2.16 7.79 -18.89
CA GLY A 157 -2.44 6.38 -18.54
C GLY A 157 -1.50 5.75 -17.52
N ALA A 158 -0.36 6.39 -17.21
CA ALA A 158 0.56 5.96 -16.16
C ALA A 158 0.13 6.48 -14.79
N GLY A 159 0.51 5.75 -13.74
CA GLY A 159 0.14 6.10 -12.35
C GLY A 159 1.19 6.98 -11.66
N SER A 160 0.82 7.58 -10.52
CA SER A 160 1.70 8.41 -9.69
C SER A 160 1.47 8.23 -8.19
N SER A 161 0.95 7.06 -7.77
CA SER A 161 0.58 6.83 -6.38
C SER A 161 1.79 6.43 -5.53
N ALA A 162 2.17 7.26 -4.55
CA ALA A 162 3.23 6.95 -3.58
C ALA A 162 2.92 5.67 -2.78
N ALA A 163 1.64 5.47 -2.46
CA ALA A 163 1.16 4.27 -1.77
C ALA A 163 1.25 3.01 -2.63
N ALA A 164 1.26 3.13 -3.97
CA ALA A 164 1.51 1.98 -4.85
C ALA A 164 2.98 1.55 -4.84
N CYS A 165 3.90 2.43 -4.44
CA CYS A 165 5.33 2.12 -4.38
C CYS A 165 5.73 1.30 -3.17
N LEU A 166 4.89 1.25 -2.13
CA LEU A 166 5.10 0.47 -0.92
C LEU A 166 3.96 -0.53 -0.79
N ALA A 167 4.27 -1.82 -0.94
CA ALA A 167 3.30 -2.94 -1.01
C ALA A 167 2.12 -2.77 -0.03
N THR A 168 0.87 -2.96 -0.49
CA THR A 168 -0.42 -2.62 0.12
C THR A 168 -0.68 -3.05 1.58
N ALA A 169 -1.68 -2.42 2.22
CA ALA A 169 -2.15 -2.77 3.57
C ALA A 169 -2.59 -4.23 3.66
N GLN A 170 -2.05 -4.94 4.64
CA GLN A 170 -2.27 -6.36 4.86
C GLN A 170 -3.42 -6.56 5.87
N ALA A 171 -4.32 -7.53 5.63
CA ALA A 171 -5.27 -7.95 6.64
C ALA A 171 -4.53 -8.71 7.74
N GLU A 172 -4.61 -8.21 8.98
CA GLU A 172 -3.97 -8.80 10.17
C GLU A 172 -4.98 -9.64 10.98
N CYS A 173 -6.28 -9.30 10.96
CA CYS A 173 -7.34 -9.81 11.84
C CYS A 173 -7.65 -11.33 11.81
N THR A 174 -7.14 -12.05 10.82
CA THR A 174 -7.62 -13.40 10.45
C THR A 174 -6.50 -14.41 10.20
N ARG A 175 -5.24 -13.98 10.27
CA ARG A 175 -4.09 -14.83 9.94
C ARG A 175 -3.94 -15.99 10.92
N GLY A 176 -4.24 -15.78 12.21
CA GLY A 176 -4.24 -16.84 13.22
C GLY A 176 -5.13 -18.04 12.84
N THR A 177 -6.39 -17.80 12.46
CA THR A 177 -7.32 -18.88 12.06
C THR A 177 -6.81 -19.65 10.85
N LEU A 178 -6.30 -18.95 9.84
CA LEU A 178 -5.78 -19.54 8.62
C LEU A 178 -4.51 -20.37 8.87
N THR A 179 -3.56 -19.84 9.65
CA THR A 179 -2.33 -20.56 10.06
C THR A 179 -2.66 -21.81 10.87
N GLY A 180 -3.62 -21.73 11.80
CA GLY A 180 -4.06 -22.87 12.59
C GLY A 180 -4.72 -23.95 11.72
N GLY A 181 -5.61 -23.55 10.80
CA GLY A 181 -6.25 -24.45 9.85
C GLY A 181 -5.23 -25.19 8.97
N ILE A 182 -4.27 -24.47 8.37
CA ILE A 182 -3.21 -25.07 7.54
C ILE A 182 -2.41 -26.09 8.35
N TYR A 183 -2.01 -25.72 9.57
CA TYR A 183 -1.29 -26.63 10.45
C TYR A 183 -2.09 -27.92 10.72
N HIS A 184 -3.35 -27.81 11.16
CA HIS A 184 -4.16 -28.97 11.50
C HIS A 184 -4.40 -29.88 10.28
N MET A 185 -4.64 -29.30 9.09
CA MET A 185 -4.83 -30.08 7.88
C MET A 185 -3.55 -30.78 7.43
N LEU A 186 -2.39 -30.12 7.50
CA LEU A 186 -1.09 -30.76 7.25
C LEU A 186 -0.83 -31.93 8.22
N LYS A 187 -1.16 -31.76 9.51
CA LYS A 187 -1.06 -32.85 10.50
C LYS A 187 -2.01 -34.00 10.17
N ALA A 188 -3.23 -33.73 9.69
CA ALA A 188 -4.18 -34.75 9.27
C ALA A 188 -3.66 -35.57 8.07
N TYR A 189 -2.91 -34.93 7.16
CA TYR A 189 -2.17 -35.61 6.07
C TYR A 189 -0.94 -36.38 6.53
N GLY A 190 -0.60 -36.35 7.83
CA GLY A 190 0.57 -37.05 8.37
C GLY A 190 1.90 -36.31 8.16
N VAL A 191 1.87 -35.02 7.83
CA VAL A 191 3.10 -34.22 7.68
C VAL A 191 3.83 -34.16 9.02
N PRO A 192 5.10 -34.58 9.10
CA PRO A 192 5.79 -34.74 10.37
C PRO A 192 6.11 -33.40 11.02
N ARG A 193 6.65 -32.45 10.25
CA ARG A 193 7.12 -31.14 10.73
C ARG A 193 6.49 -30.03 9.91
N VAL A 194 6.04 -28.98 10.59
CA VAL A 194 5.45 -27.79 9.97
C VAL A 194 6.16 -26.59 10.58
N PHE A 195 6.58 -25.65 9.74
CA PHE A 195 7.27 -24.44 10.17
C PHE A 195 6.47 -23.20 9.79
N GLY A 196 6.54 -22.20 10.66
CA GLY A 196 6.16 -20.82 10.35
C GLY A 196 7.42 -19.98 10.20
N VAL A 197 7.41 -19.07 9.23
CA VAL A 197 8.51 -18.14 8.98
C VAL A 197 8.14 -16.78 9.54
N LYS A 198 9.01 -16.21 10.39
CA LYS A 198 8.81 -14.87 10.93
C LYS A 198 9.08 -13.77 9.92
N SER A 199 8.46 -12.61 10.09
CA SER A 199 8.70 -11.41 9.27
C SER A 199 8.47 -11.62 7.76
N GLY A 200 7.52 -12.49 7.39
CA GLY A 200 7.13 -12.71 6.00
C GLY A 200 8.27 -13.15 5.08
N PHE A 201 8.36 -12.58 3.88
CA PHE A 201 9.45 -12.90 2.95
C PHE A 201 10.80 -12.34 3.38
N GLY A 202 10.83 -11.26 4.17
CA GLY A 202 12.06 -10.66 4.69
C GLY A 202 12.82 -11.62 5.61
N GLY A 203 12.09 -12.34 6.48
CA GLY A 203 12.69 -13.30 7.40
C GLY A 203 12.95 -14.69 6.81
N LEU A 204 12.47 -15.01 5.60
CA LEU A 204 12.62 -16.34 5.01
C LEU A 204 14.09 -16.78 4.86
N PRO A 205 15.03 -15.93 4.39
CA PRO A 205 16.45 -16.30 4.27
C PRO A 205 17.19 -16.46 5.61
N GLU A 206 16.57 -16.13 6.74
CA GLU A 206 17.19 -16.14 8.05
C GLU A 206 16.74 -17.38 8.85
N GLU A 207 17.67 -18.30 9.13
CA GLU A 207 17.34 -19.57 9.81
C GLU A 207 16.69 -19.35 11.19
N GLN A 208 17.10 -18.32 11.93
CA GLN A 208 16.50 -17.96 13.23
C GLN A 208 15.00 -17.63 13.17
N ASN A 209 14.48 -17.28 11.99
CA ASN A 209 13.08 -16.91 11.80
C ASN A 209 12.20 -18.12 11.48
N TRP A 210 12.79 -19.31 11.30
CA TRP A 210 12.05 -20.56 11.11
C TRP A 210 11.66 -21.15 12.45
N VAL A 211 10.37 -21.09 12.77
CA VAL A 211 9.80 -21.59 14.02
C VAL A 211 8.97 -22.83 13.75
N GLU A 212 9.29 -23.95 14.40
CA GLU A 212 8.48 -25.16 14.31
C GLU A 212 7.12 -24.93 14.98
N LEU A 213 6.04 -25.14 14.23
CA LEU A 213 4.68 -25.06 14.74
C LEU A 213 4.31 -26.38 15.42
N THR A 214 3.92 -26.29 16.70
CA THR A 214 3.41 -27.44 17.48
C THR A 214 1.92 -27.28 17.74
N HIS A 215 1.29 -28.34 18.24
CA HIS A 215 -0.13 -28.29 18.60
C HIS A 215 -0.39 -27.20 19.63
N GLU A 216 0.49 -27.09 20.63
CA GLU A 216 0.45 -26.10 21.70
C GLU A 216 0.68 -24.68 21.17
N ALA A 217 1.57 -24.51 20.18
CA ALA A 217 1.86 -23.20 19.59
C ALA A 217 0.66 -22.64 18.81
N VAL A 218 -0.16 -23.51 18.19
CA VAL A 218 -1.35 -23.11 17.43
C VAL A 218 -2.65 -23.24 18.23
N GLN A 219 -2.61 -23.83 19.43
CA GLN A 219 -3.75 -23.93 20.32
C GLN A 219 -4.24 -22.50 20.65
N ASP A 220 -5.45 -22.18 20.23
CA ASP A 220 -6.12 -20.88 20.45
C ASP A 220 -5.63 -19.67 19.62
N ILE A 221 -4.78 -19.84 18.60
CA ILE A 221 -4.36 -18.69 17.78
C ILE A 221 -5.50 -18.10 16.95
N HIS A 222 -6.54 -18.88 16.67
CA HIS A 222 -7.79 -18.43 16.04
C HIS A 222 -8.60 -17.47 16.94
N ASN A 223 -8.36 -17.49 18.26
CA ASN A 223 -9.02 -16.57 19.20
C ASN A 223 -8.28 -15.23 19.33
N LYS A 224 -7.12 -15.09 18.68
CA LYS A 224 -6.28 -13.89 18.73
C LYS A 224 -6.35 -13.15 17.38
N ALA A 225 -6.32 -11.82 17.44
CA ALA A 225 -6.11 -10.99 16.27
C ALA A 225 -4.64 -11.05 15.83
N GLY A 226 -4.36 -10.67 14.58
CA GLY A 226 -2.99 -10.58 14.08
C GLY A 226 -2.41 -11.94 13.67
N THR A 227 -1.07 -12.01 13.70
CA THR A 227 -0.29 -13.21 13.39
C THR A 227 0.72 -13.48 14.50
N ILE A 228 0.92 -14.76 14.84
CA ILE A 228 1.98 -15.19 15.77
C ILE A 228 3.37 -15.18 15.13
N LEU A 229 3.44 -15.04 13.80
CA LEU A 229 4.67 -15.09 13.03
C LEU A 229 5.27 -13.71 12.77
N GLU A 230 4.69 -12.64 13.30
CA GLU A 230 5.06 -11.27 12.90
C GLU A 230 4.84 -11.08 11.37
N SER A 231 4.87 -9.85 10.87
CA SER A 231 4.70 -9.58 9.43
C SER A 231 5.45 -8.33 9.07
N GLU A 232 6.23 -8.40 8.00
CA GLU A 232 6.96 -7.27 7.44
C GLU A 232 6.59 -7.08 5.97
N ARG A 233 6.79 -5.86 5.49
CA ARG A 233 6.63 -5.52 4.07
C ARG A 233 7.96 -5.66 3.35
N GLY A 234 7.87 -6.00 2.07
CA GLY A 234 9.04 -6.19 1.22
C GLY A 234 9.37 -7.66 1.02
N ASN A 235 10.15 -7.92 -0.02
CA ASN A 235 10.61 -9.26 -0.38
C ASN A 235 12.12 -9.27 -0.25
N ALA A 236 12.67 -10.32 0.38
CA ALA A 236 14.09 -10.61 0.26
C ALA A 236 14.45 -11.07 -1.16
N ARG A 237 15.74 -11.31 -1.42
CA ARG A 237 16.18 -11.78 -2.73
C ARG A 237 15.61 -13.18 -2.96
N HIS A 238 14.87 -13.36 -4.05
CA HIS A 238 14.22 -14.63 -4.37
C HIS A 238 15.19 -15.81 -4.48
N ALA A 239 16.45 -15.55 -4.87
CA ALA A 239 17.50 -16.57 -4.90
C ALA A 239 17.87 -17.05 -3.48
N ASP A 240 18.00 -16.12 -2.51
CA ASP A 240 18.32 -16.48 -1.12
C ASP A 240 17.17 -17.23 -0.48
N MET A 241 15.93 -16.78 -0.74
CA MET A 241 14.72 -17.46 -0.31
C MET A 241 14.65 -18.89 -0.88
N ALA A 242 14.92 -19.07 -2.18
CA ALA A 242 14.92 -20.38 -2.81
C ALA A 242 16.03 -21.28 -2.25
N GLY A 243 17.22 -20.72 -2.01
CA GLY A 243 18.33 -21.43 -1.38
C GLY A 243 17.97 -21.91 0.02
N MET A 244 17.33 -21.07 0.84
CA MET A 244 16.89 -21.46 2.18
C MET A 244 15.80 -22.54 2.15
N LEU A 245 14.83 -22.44 1.24
CA LEU A 245 13.83 -23.50 1.02
C LEU A 245 14.47 -24.83 0.61
N GLN A 246 15.52 -24.79 -0.21
CA GLN A 246 16.28 -25.97 -0.60
C GLN A 246 17.07 -26.55 0.59
N MET A 247 17.74 -25.71 1.40
CA MET A 247 18.49 -26.14 2.58
C MET A 247 17.58 -26.85 3.61
N HIS A 248 16.37 -26.34 3.83
CA HIS A 248 15.38 -27.00 4.69
C HIS A 248 14.63 -28.16 4.01
N ASN A 249 14.93 -28.46 2.74
CA ASN A 249 14.21 -29.43 1.90
C ASN A 249 12.68 -29.21 1.95
N CYS A 250 12.26 -27.94 1.95
CA CYS A 250 10.86 -27.55 2.06
C CYS A 250 10.11 -27.91 0.77
N LYS A 251 9.04 -28.70 0.88
CA LYS A 251 8.25 -29.17 -0.27
C LYS A 251 6.97 -28.38 -0.52
N GLN A 252 6.52 -27.60 0.46
CA GLN A 252 5.28 -26.84 0.37
C GLN A 252 5.44 -25.52 1.13
N LEU A 253 5.12 -24.41 0.49
CA LEU A 253 5.13 -23.08 1.09
C LEU A 253 3.77 -22.42 0.87
N PHE A 254 3.12 -22.06 1.99
CA PHE A 254 1.85 -21.35 2.02
C PHE A 254 2.10 -19.86 2.26
N ILE A 255 1.61 -19.01 1.37
CA ILE A 255 1.94 -17.57 1.34
C ILE A 255 0.67 -16.77 1.61
N LEU A 256 0.64 -16.05 2.73
CA LEU A 256 -0.50 -15.25 3.16
C LEU A 256 -0.23 -13.77 2.90
N GLY A 257 -0.92 -13.16 1.93
CA GLY A 257 -0.70 -11.76 1.62
C GLY A 257 -1.48 -11.22 0.43
N GLY A 258 -1.39 -9.92 0.20
CA GLY A 258 -2.03 -9.25 -0.94
C GLY A 258 -1.25 -9.42 -2.24
N ASP A 259 -1.48 -8.51 -3.18
CA ASP A 259 -0.90 -8.52 -4.54
C ASP A 259 0.65 -8.59 -4.54
N GLY A 260 1.31 -7.80 -3.69
CA GLY A 260 2.78 -7.82 -3.57
C GLY A 260 3.34 -9.19 -3.17
N ALA A 261 2.67 -9.90 -2.27
CA ALA A 261 3.06 -11.24 -1.85
C ALA A 261 2.83 -12.28 -2.96
N HIS A 262 1.75 -12.13 -3.74
CA HIS A 262 1.46 -13.01 -4.88
C HIS A 262 2.49 -12.84 -6.01
N LYS A 263 2.89 -11.60 -6.29
CA LYS A 263 3.99 -11.31 -7.22
C LYS A 263 5.31 -11.92 -6.74
N GLY A 264 5.63 -11.76 -5.45
CA GLY A 264 6.80 -12.40 -4.83
C GLY A 264 6.76 -13.92 -4.92
N ALA A 265 5.59 -14.54 -4.71
CA ALA A 265 5.40 -15.99 -4.86
C ALA A 265 5.73 -16.48 -6.28
N LEU A 266 5.30 -15.75 -7.31
CA LEU A 266 5.58 -16.10 -8.70
C LEU A 266 7.08 -16.00 -9.03
N GLN A 267 7.73 -14.95 -8.55
CA GLN A 267 9.17 -14.75 -8.70
C GLN A 267 9.97 -15.82 -7.95
N LEU A 268 9.56 -16.17 -6.74
CA LEU A 268 10.13 -17.27 -5.96
C LEU A 268 9.97 -18.62 -6.67
N GLY A 269 8.79 -18.89 -7.25
CA GLY A 269 8.56 -20.11 -8.05
C GLY A 269 9.49 -20.21 -9.25
N THR A 270 9.84 -19.08 -9.87
CA THR A 270 10.84 -19.03 -10.95
C THR A 270 12.25 -19.31 -10.42
N ALA A 271 12.61 -18.76 -9.27
CA ALA A 271 13.90 -19.02 -8.63
C ALA A 271 14.05 -20.50 -8.22
N LEU A 272 13.02 -21.12 -7.66
CA LEU A 272 13.01 -22.54 -7.28
C LEU A 272 13.20 -23.46 -8.49
N LYS A 273 12.55 -23.14 -9.63
CA LYS A 273 12.76 -23.85 -10.90
C LYS A 273 14.21 -23.74 -11.39
N SER A 274 14.87 -22.60 -11.18
CA SER A 274 16.25 -22.40 -11.63
C SER A 274 17.28 -23.25 -10.87
N ILE A 275 16.95 -23.69 -9.66
CA ILE A 275 17.79 -24.57 -8.82
C ILE A 275 17.27 -26.01 -8.76
N ASP A 276 16.31 -26.36 -9.62
CA ASP A 276 15.67 -27.68 -9.71
C ASP A 276 15.11 -28.18 -8.35
N HIS A 277 14.57 -27.26 -7.54
CA HIS A 277 13.97 -27.61 -6.25
C HIS A 277 12.45 -27.69 -6.35
N GLU A 278 11.92 -28.90 -6.17
CA GLU A 278 10.48 -29.15 -6.14
C GLU A 278 9.86 -28.62 -4.85
N CYS A 279 9.13 -27.52 -4.96
CA CYS A 279 8.34 -26.93 -3.88
C CYS A 279 7.01 -26.38 -4.42
N ALA A 280 5.90 -26.82 -3.81
CA ALA A 280 4.56 -26.32 -4.12
C ALA A 280 4.35 -24.97 -3.45
N LEU A 281 4.12 -23.93 -4.25
CA LEU A 281 3.78 -22.59 -3.77
C LEU A 281 2.28 -22.37 -3.87
N VAL A 282 1.61 -22.21 -2.73
CA VAL A 282 0.18 -21.92 -2.67
C VAL A 282 -0.02 -20.59 -1.94
N ALA A 283 -0.59 -19.62 -2.64
CA ALA A 283 -0.88 -18.31 -2.07
C ALA A 283 -2.35 -18.22 -1.63
N ILE A 284 -2.61 -17.50 -0.55
CA ILE A 284 -3.97 -17.22 -0.07
C ILE A 284 -4.10 -15.70 0.04
N PRO A 285 -5.02 -15.09 -0.72
CA PRO A 285 -5.01 -13.67 -0.94
C PRO A 285 -5.65 -12.91 0.22
N SER A 286 -4.91 -11.93 0.74
CA SER A 286 -5.21 -11.20 1.97
C SER A 286 -5.29 -9.70 1.71
N THR A 287 -6.51 -9.17 1.73
CA THR A 287 -6.80 -7.73 1.63
C THR A 287 -8.07 -7.43 2.42
N VAL A 288 -8.09 -6.33 3.18
CA VAL A 288 -9.32 -5.84 3.82
C VAL A 288 -10.15 -4.96 2.88
N ASP A 289 -9.58 -4.58 1.73
CA ASP A 289 -10.24 -3.72 0.75
C ASP A 289 -11.12 -4.53 -0.23
N ASN A 290 -11.05 -5.87 -0.18
CA ASN A 290 -11.73 -6.80 -1.09
C ASN A 290 -11.57 -6.44 -2.57
N ASP A 291 -10.35 -6.06 -2.95
CA ASP A 291 -9.98 -5.49 -4.25
C ASP A 291 -9.23 -6.47 -5.17
N LEU A 292 -9.40 -7.77 -4.93
CA LEU A 292 -8.75 -8.82 -5.70
C LEU A 292 -9.60 -9.20 -6.91
N ASN A 293 -9.00 -9.13 -8.10
CA ASN A 293 -9.66 -9.59 -9.31
C ASN A 293 -10.02 -11.08 -9.22
N MET A 294 -11.19 -11.45 -9.73
CA MET A 294 -11.67 -12.83 -9.83
C MET A 294 -11.94 -13.51 -8.47
N VAL A 295 -11.95 -12.75 -7.38
CA VAL A 295 -12.30 -13.19 -6.02
C VAL A 295 -13.47 -12.34 -5.55
N ASP A 296 -14.57 -12.98 -5.12
CA ASP A 296 -15.75 -12.23 -4.67
C ASP A 296 -15.57 -11.67 -3.25
N THR A 297 -14.85 -12.41 -2.41
CA THR A 297 -14.62 -12.03 -1.01
C THR A 297 -13.25 -12.47 -0.55
N SER A 298 -12.43 -11.52 -0.12
CA SER A 298 -11.20 -11.77 0.62
C SER A 298 -11.48 -12.01 2.10
N PHE A 299 -10.65 -12.83 2.72
CA PHE A 299 -10.82 -13.12 4.14
C PHE A 299 -10.44 -11.88 4.99
N GLY A 300 -11.21 -11.63 6.04
CA GLY A 300 -11.08 -10.44 6.89
C GLY A 300 -11.94 -9.25 6.45
N PHE A 301 -12.55 -9.30 5.27
CA PHE A 301 -13.43 -8.25 4.78
C PHE A 301 -14.74 -8.15 5.58
N ASP A 302 -15.36 -9.28 5.93
CA ASP A 302 -16.64 -9.30 6.65
C ASP A 302 -16.48 -8.76 8.09
N THR A 303 -15.39 -9.16 8.74
CA THR A 303 -14.98 -8.64 10.05
C THR A 303 -14.70 -7.15 9.97
N ALA A 304 -13.92 -6.72 8.97
CA ALA A 304 -13.63 -5.30 8.76
C ALA A 304 -14.92 -4.48 8.53
N CYS A 305 -15.87 -4.99 7.75
CA CYS A 305 -17.17 -4.35 7.53
C CYS A 305 -17.97 -4.23 8.83
N THR A 306 -17.94 -5.26 9.68
CA THR A 306 -18.62 -5.27 10.98
C THR A 306 -18.09 -4.15 11.88
N GLU A 307 -16.76 -4.08 12.06
CA GLU A 307 -16.12 -3.05 12.88
C GLU A 307 -16.29 -1.64 12.30
N ALA A 308 -16.18 -1.50 10.98
CA ALA A 308 -16.38 -0.22 10.30
C ALA A 308 -17.82 0.29 10.49
N ARG A 309 -18.82 -0.60 10.42
CA ARG A 309 -20.23 -0.26 10.68
C ARG A 309 -20.46 0.20 12.12
N ASP A 310 -19.78 -0.40 13.10
CA ASP A 310 -19.87 0.03 14.50
C ASP A 310 -19.22 1.41 14.71
N CYS A 311 -18.08 1.68 14.05
CA CYS A 311 -17.46 3.00 14.05
C CYS A 311 -18.35 4.08 13.44
N VAL A 312 -19.03 3.78 12.32
CA VAL A 312 -20.03 4.67 11.70
C VAL A 312 -21.22 4.88 12.64
N SER A 313 -21.66 3.84 13.34
CA SER A 313 -22.75 3.95 14.32
C SER A 313 -22.36 4.86 15.49
N ALA A 314 -21.11 4.78 15.98
CA ALA A 314 -20.60 5.69 17.00
C ALA A 314 -20.54 7.14 16.50
N ALA A 315 -20.09 7.36 15.26
CA ALA A 315 -20.08 8.68 14.63
C ALA A 315 -21.49 9.30 14.54
N TYR A 316 -22.50 8.47 14.25
CA TYR A 316 -23.90 8.89 14.21
C TYR A 316 -24.43 9.29 15.59
N VAL A 317 -24.12 8.52 16.63
CA VAL A 317 -24.48 8.88 18.01
C VAL A 317 -23.86 10.22 18.39
N GLU A 318 -22.57 10.40 18.12
CA GLU A 318 -21.89 11.69 18.36
C GLU A 318 -22.51 12.84 17.57
N ALA A 319 -22.81 12.64 16.28
CA ALA A 319 -23.42 13.66 15.43
C ALA A 319 -24.82 14.07 15.91
N THR A 320 -25.62 13.12 16.41
CA THR A 320 -27.00 13.37 16.87
C THR A 320 -27.08 13.93 18.29
N CYS A 321 -26.14 13.56 19.16
CA CYS A 321 -26.10 14.06 20.55
C CYS A 321 -25.55 15.49 20.67
N ASN A 322 -24.83 15.99 19.66
CA ASN A 322 -24.25 17.33 19.66
C ASN A 322 -24.95 18.23 18.64
N ALA A 323 -25.39 19.41 19.04
CA ALA A 323 -26.01 20.36 18.12
C ALA A 323 -25.01 20.86 17.06
N ASN A 324 -25.45 20.92 15.80
CA ASN A 324 -24.63 21.31 14.66
C ASN A 324 -23.34 20.49 14.55
N CYS A 325 -23.49 19.16 14.58
CA CYS A 325 -22.35 18.25 14.57
C CYS A 325 -22.30 17.35 13.33
N ILE A 326 -21.10 17.18 12.78
CA ILE A 326 -20.81 16.20 11.73
C ILE A 326 -19.93 15.09 12.32
N GLY A 327 -20.37 13.85 12.19
CA GLY A 327 -19.54 12.66 12.40
C GLY A 327 -18.80 12.33 11.12
N LEU A 328 -17.48 12.44 11.10
CA LEU A 328 -16.64 12.11 9.94
C LEU A 328 -15.85 10.84 10.24
N VAL A 329 -16.05 9.80 9.44
CA VAL A 329 -15.34 8.53 9.58
C VAL A 329 -14.49 8.29 8.35
N LYS A 330 -13.19 8.09 8.57
CA LYS A 330 -12.28 7.62 7.52
C LYS A 330 -12.21 6.10 7.56
N LEU A 331 -12.26 5.42 6.41
CA LEU A 331 -12.16 3.97 6.32
C LEU A 331 -11.07 3.56 5.31
N LEU A 332 -10.54 2.35 5.49
CA LEU A 332 -9.62 1.73 4.54
C LEU A 332 -10.30 1.55 3.17
N GLY A 333 -9.48 1.52 2.11
CA GLY A 333 -9.94 1.54 0.73
C GLY A 333 -9.05 2.42 -0.14
N ASN A 334 -7.80 1.99 -0.35
CA ASN A 334 -6.83 2.79 -1.12
C ASN A 334 -7.13 2.75 -2.62
N GLY A 335 -7.44 1.56 -3.14
CA GLY A 335 -7.76 1.34 -4.56
C GLY A 335 -9.26 1.13 -4.85
N SER A 336 -10.05 0.81 -3.83
CA SER A 336 -11.48 0.51 -3.95
C SER A 336 -12.28 1.03 -2.76
N GLY A 337 -13.57 1.25 -2.98
CA GLY A 337 -14.53 1.73 -2.00
C GLY A 337 -15.36 0.63 -1.34
N PHE A 338 -15.02 -0.66 -1.50
CA PHE A 338 -15.89 -1.77 -1.07
C PHE A 338 -16.19 -1.75 0.42
N LEU A 339 -15.18 -1.54 1.27
CA LEU A 339 -15.35 -1.48 2.73
C LEU A 339 -16.24 -0.29 3.11
N ALA A 340 -15.91 0.90 2.61
CA ALA A 340 -16.65 2.12 2.92
C ALA A 340 -18.12 2.05 2.46
N MET A 341 -18.37 1.50 1.27
CA MET A 341 -19.71 1.29 0.74
C MET A 341 -20.49 0.26 1.57
N ASN A 342 -19.92 -0.92 1.86
CA ASN A 342 -20.61 -1.96 2.63
C ASN A 342 -20.90 -1.51 4.06
N ALA A 343 -19.94 -0.86 4.72
CA ALA A 343 -20.15 -0.29 6.06
C ALA A 343 -21.26 0.77 6.06
N THR A 344 -21.27 1.64 5.04
CA THR A 344 -22.33 2.66 4.86
C THR A 344 -23.71 2.03 4.68
N LEU A 345 -23.81 1.04 3.80
CA LEU A 345 -25.06 0.34 3.53
C LEU A 345 -25.56 -0.45 4.75
N ALA A 346 -24.65 -1.06 5.51
CA ALA A 346 -24.98 -1.79 6.73
C ALA A 346 -25.41 -0.86 7.87
N ALA A 347 -24.78 0.32 8.01
CA ALA A 347 -25.09 1.28 9.07
C ALA A 347 -26.39 2.06 8.83
N ARG A 348 -26.77 2.29 7.56
CA ARG A 348 -28.04 2.94 7.12
C ARG A 348 -28.26 4.39 7.55
N ASN A 349 -27.29 5.01 8.21
CA ASN A 349 -27.37 6.33 8.83
C ASN A 349 -26.27 7.30 8.32
N VAL A 350 -25.65 6.98 7.18
CA VAL A 350 -24.66 7.83 6.50
C VAL A 350 -25.36 8.75 5.51
N ASP A 351 -25.04 10.04 5.56
CA ASP A 351 -25.60 11.05 4.65
C ASP A 351 -24.77 11.19 3.37
N MET A 352 -23.45 10.95 3.46
CA MET A 352 -22.55 11.07 2.34
C MET A 352 -21.39 10.08 2.46
N CYS A 353 -21.16 9.31 1.39
CA CYS A 353 -20.05 8.35 1.30
C CYS A 353 -19.16 8.74 0.11
N LEU A 354 -17.88 8.98 0.38
CA LEU A 354 -16.88 9.41 -0.59
C LEU A 354 -15.92 8.25 -0.90
N LEU A 355 -15.89 7.81 -2.15
CA LEU A 355 -15.20 6.61 -2.60
C LEU A 355 -14.10 6.93 -3.62
N PRO A 356 -13.01 6.13 -3.72
CA PRO A 356 -11.94 6.35 -4.69
C PRO A 356 -12.40 6.26 -6.14
N GLU A 357 -13.47 5.52 -6.43
CA GLU A 357 -14.02 5.37 -7.78
C GLU A 357 -14.75 6.64 -8.27
N MET A 358 -15.01 7.60 -7.39
CA MET A 358 -15.75 8.81 -7.70
C MET A 358 -14.83 9.98 -8.03
N GLU A 359 -15.25 10.79 -9.02
CA GLU A 359 -14.66 12.10 -9.24
C GLU A 359 -15.29 13.12 -8.26
N ILE A 360 -14.62 13.35 -7.14
CA ILE A 360 -15.14 14.11 -6.01
C ILE A 360 -14.85 15.60 -6.18
N ASP A 361 -15.91 16.41 -6.12
CA ASP A 361 -15.84 17.86 -6.27
C ASP A 361 -16.10 18.53 -4.91
N LEU A 362 -15.04 19.04 -4.27
CA LEU A 362 -15.10 19.60 -2.91
C LEU A 362 -16.20 20.66 -2.75
N PRO A 363 -16.34 21.68 -3.63
CA PRO A 363 -17.46 22.60 -3.61
C PRO A 363 -18.85 21.94 -3.52
N LYS A 364 -19.07 20.82 -4.23
CA LYS A 364 -20.34 20.07 -4.17
C LYS A 364 -20.51 19.33 -2.85
N VAL A 365 -19.43 18.75 -2.32
CA VAL A 365 -19.41 18.13 -0.99
C VAL A 365 -19.80 19.15 0.07
N LEU A 366 -19.17 20.33 0.08
CA LEU A 366 -19.44 21.40 1.04
C LEU A 366 -20.89 21.94 0.92
N ALA A 367 -21.38 22.11 -0.31
CA ALA A 367 -22.77 22.50 -0.54
C ALA A 367 -23.77 21.45 -0.04
N HIS A 368 -23.46 20.16 -0.21
CA HIS A 368 -24.28 19.07 0.31
C HIS A 368 -24.25 19.02 1.83
N CYS A 369 -23.09 19.21 2.47
CA CYS A 369 -22.99 19.35 3.93
C CYS A 369 -23.91 20.46 4.45
N GLU A 370 -23.91 21.64 3.82
CA GLU A 370 -24.82 22.72 4.22
C GLU A 370 -26.29 22.35 4.10
N HIS A 371 -26.67 21.68 3.01
CA HIS A 371 -28.05 21.23 2.80
C HIS A 371 -28.50 20.24 3.88
N VAL A 372 -27.66 19.24 4.19
CA VAL A 372 -27.96 18.24 5.22
C VAL A 372 -28.02 18.89 6.60
N MET A 373 -27.04 19.74 6.94
CA MET A 373 -27.02 20.45 8.22
C MET A 373 -28.23 21.37 8.40
N ALA A 374 -28.68 22.07 7.34
CA ALA A 374 -29.87 22.91 7.40
C ALA A 374 -31.18 22.09 7.57
N THR A 375 -31.20 20.84 7.12
CA THR A 375 -32.39 19.98 7.13
C THR A 375 -32.47 19.13 8.40
N LYS A 376 -31.34 18.57 8.86
CA LYS A 376 -31.26 17.59 9.96
C LYS A 376 -30.58 18.13 11.22
N GLY A 377 -29.80 19.20 11.13
CA GLY A 377 -28.98 19.71 12.23
C GLY A 377 -27.73 18.88 12.57
N HIS A 378 -27.53 17.75 11.89
CA HIS A 378 -26.38 16.85 12.01
C HIS A 378 -26.12 16.15 10.67
N ALA A 379 -24.92 15.60 10.48
CA ALA A 379 -24.63 14.73 9.35
C ALA A 379 -23.60 13.65 9.70
N VAL A 380 -23.63 12.53 8.99
CA VAL A 380 -22.59 11.50 9.02
C VAL A 380 -21.96 11.36 7.65
N ILE A 381 -20.63 11.48 7.60
CA ILE A 381 -19.85 11.42 6.39
C ILE A 381 -18.85 10.28 6.53
N VAL A 382 -18.80 9.41 5.52
CA VAL A 382 -17.78 8.36 5.39
C VAL A 382 -16.87 8.72 4.22
N VAL A 383 -15.56 8.63 4.43
CA VAL A 383 -14.55 8.85 3.40
C VAL A 383 -13.58 7.67 3.35
N ALA A 384 -13.41 7.05 2.19
CA ALA A 384 -12.38 6.04 1.98
C ALA A 384 -11.01 6.72 1.82
N ASP A 385 -9.94 6.11 2.32
CA ASP A 385 -8.56 6.64 2.23
C ASP A 385 -8.17 7.02 0.79
N GLY A 386 -8.56 6.20 -0.19
CA GLY A 386 -8.26 6.42 -1.61
C GLY A 386 -9.00 7.60 -2.24
N ALA A 387 -10.04 8.15 -1.59
CA ALA A 387 -10.73 9.36 -2.07
C ALA A 387 -9.80 10.58 -2.19
N LYS A 388 -8.65 10.54 -1.50
CA LYS A 388 -7.59 11.54 -1.61
C LYS A 388 -7.12 11.76 -3.04
N GLU A 389 -7.08 10.71 -3.85
CA GLU A 389 -6.61 10.80 -5.24
C GLU A 389 -7.46 11.80 -6.04
N SER A 390 -8.78 11.81 -5.83
CA SER A 390 -9.65 12.79 -6.49
C SER A 390 -9.59 14.16 -5.82
N LEU A 391 -9.69 14.19 -4.49
CA LEU A 391 -9.76 15.43 -3.70
C LEU A 391 -8.48 16.26 -3.76
N PHE A 392 -7.33 15.65 -3.48
CA PHE A 392 -6.04 16.34 -3.40
C PHE A 392 -5.57 16.77 -4.79
N ARG A 393 -5.76 15.92 -5.80
CA ARG A 393 -5.44 16.25 -7.20
C ARG A 393 -6.21 17.47 -7.68
N ARG A 394 -7.51 17.55 -7.40
CA ARG A 394 -8.35 18.70 -7.78
C ARG A 394 -8.03 19.94 -6.97
N ALA A 395 -7.63 19.78 -5.71
CA ALA A 395 -7.15 20.87 -4.86
C ALA A 395 -5.74 21.36 -5.23
N GLY A 396 -4.99 20.60 -6.06
CA GLY A 396 -3.63 20.92 -6.44
C GLY A 396 -2.64 20.84 -5.29
N ILE A 397 -2.89 19.96 -4.31
CA ILE A 397 -2.03 19.75 -3.14
C ILE A 397 -1.25 18.44 -3.23
N SER A 398 -0.21 18.30 -2.39
CA SER A 398 0.57 17.07 -2.29
C SER A 398 -0.33 15.87 -1.99
N MET A 399 0.04 14.70 -2.53
CA MET A 399 -0.59 13.42 -2.19
C MET A 399 -0.19 12.90 -0.80
N GLU A 400 0.70 13.62 -0.13
CA GLU A 400 1.07 13.43 1.26
C GLU A 400 0.01 14.07 2.17
N GLY A 401 -0.55 13.26 3.06
CA GLY A 401 -1.52 13.74 4.05
C GLY A 401 -2.67 12.76 4.24
N ASP A 402 -3.36 12.95 5.36
CA ASP A 402 -4.54 12.19 5.72
C ASP A 402 -5.80 12.89 5.20
N VAL A 403 -6.55 12.21 4.32
CA VAL A 403 -7.74 12.77 3.68
C VAL A 403 -8.85 13.09 4.67
N GLY A 404 -8.93 12.35 5.77
CA GLY A 404 -9.95 12.56 6.81
C GLY A 404 -9.72 13.88 7.55
N THR A 405 -8.51 14.11 8.06
CA THR A 405 -8.14 15.38 8.70
C THR A 405 -8.22 16.56 7.74
N TRP A 406 -7.76 16.40 6.50
CA TRP A 406 -7.86 17.45 5.49
C TRP A 406 -9.32 17.81 5.21
N LEU A 407 -10.18 16.81 4.97
CA LEU A 407 -11.60 17.04 4.69
C LEU A 407 -12.33 17.67 5.90
N ARG A 408 -12.00 17.24 7.11
CA ARG A 408 -12.48 17.87 8.36
C ARG A 408 -12.17 19.36 8.34
N ASP A 409 -10.92 19.74 8.07
CA ASP A 409 -10.47 21.13 8.12
C ASP A 409 -11.17 21.96 7.03
N GLN A 410 -11.30 21.44 5.80
CA GLN A 410 -12.05 22.10 4.72
C GLN A 410 -13.52 22.34 5.09
N ILE A 411 -14.18 21.36 5.72
CA ILE A 411 -15.56 21.50 6.18
C ILE A 411 -15.66 22.55 7.28
N MET A 412 -14.75 22.52 8.26
CA MET A 412 -14.74 23.48 9.37
C MET A 412 -14.51 24.91 8.89
N ASP A 413 -13.55 25.12 7.99
CA ASP A 413 -13.24 26.44 7.44
C ASP A 413 -14.41 27.01 6.64
N HIS A 414 -15.07 26.19 5.80
CA HIS A 414 -16.24 26.59 5.02
C HIS A 414 -17.42 27.08 5.89
N PHE A 415 -17.71 26.38 7.00
CA PHE A 415 -18.77 26.79 7.92
C PHE A 415 -18.39 28.01 8.75
N LYS A 416 -17.10 28.14 9.10
CA LYS A 416 -16.56 29.31 9.80
C LYS A 416 -16.65 30.57 8.95
N GLU A 417 -16.30 30.50 7.67
CA GLU A 417 -16.45 31.62 6.72
C GLU A 417 -17.90 32.10 6.61
N LYS A 418 -18.86 31.17 6.71
CA LYS A 418 -20.30 31.47 6.70
C LYS A 418 -20.86 31.85 8.07
N SER A 419 -20.03 31.98 9.10
CA SER A 419 -20.44 32.27 10.48
C SER A 419 -21.50 31.30 11.03
N LYS A 420 -21.46 30.03 10.59
CA LYS A 420 -22.34 28.97 11.08
C LYS A 420 -21.58 28.14 12.14
N PRO A 421 -22.15 27.92 13.34
CA PRO A 421 -21.51 27.05 14.32
C PRO A 421 -21.48 25.61 13.79
N LEU A 422 -20.32 24.97 13.87
CA LEU A 422 -20.14 23.57 13.47
C LEU A 422 -19.11 22.90 14.36
N THR A 423 -19.41 21.66 14.77
CA THR A 423 -18.43 20.75 15.39
C THR A 423 -18.24 19.53 14.49
N VAL A 424 -17.01 19.14 14.20
CA VAL A 424 -16.72 17.89 13.48
C VAL A 424 -16.05 16.89 14.42
N LYS A 425 -16.65 15.70 14.56
CA LYS A 425 -16.08 14.58 15.30
C LYS A 425 -15.45 13.63 14.31
N TYR A 426 -14.13 13.63 14.26
CA TYR A 426 -13.35 12.81 13.35
C TYR A 426 -12.98 11.48 13.99
N ILE A 427 -13.24 10.38 13.30
CA ILE A 427 -12.92 9.01 13.71
C ILE A 427 -12.09 8.35 12.62
N ASP A 428 -10.89 7.90 13.00
CA ASP A 428 -10.05 7.02 12.20
C ASP A 428 -9.93 5.66 12.91
N PRO A 429 -10.71 4.65 12.49
CA PRO A 429 -10.71 3.34 13.08
C PRO A 429 -9.76 2.36 12.38
N THR A 430 -8.81 2.84 11.56
CA THR A 430 -7.93 2.01 10.71
C THR A 430 -7.37 0.77 11.42
N TYR A 431 -6.81 0.94 12.63
CA TYR A 431 -6.26 -0.17 13.40
C TYR A 431 -7.34 -1.03 14.06
N MET A 432 -8.45 -0.44 14.52
CA MET A 432 -9.56 -1.17 15.11
C MET A 432 -10.25 -2.07 14.08
N VAL A 433 -10.32 -1.65 12.81
CA VAL A 433 -10.94 -2.43 11.73
C VAL A 433 -10.08 -3.63 11.33
N ARG A 434 -8.74 -3.49 11.34
CA ARG A 434 -7.83 -4.52 10.80
C ARG A 434 -7.17 -5.41 11.85
N SER A 435 -7.19 -5.03 13.13
CA SER A 435 -6.47 -5.70 14.22
C SER A 435 -7.43 -6.28 15.27
N VAL A 436 -8.60 -6.73 14.84
CA VAL A 436 -9.60 -7.44 15.66
C VAL A 436 -9.60 -8.93 15.40
N LYS A 437 -10.26 -9.68 16.28
CA LYS A 437 -10.50 -11.11 16.06
C LYS A 437 -11.49 -11.29 14.91
N ALA A 438 -11.24 -12.28 14.06
CA ALA A 438 -12.19 -12.73 13.06
C ALA A 438 -13.59 -12.99 13.66
N ASN A 439 -14.64 -12.53 12.97
CA ASN A 439 -16.00 -12.91 13.27
C ASN A 439 -16.29 -14.37 12.86
N ALA A 440 -17.50 -14.87 13.10
CA ALA A 440 -17.84 -16.27 12.82
C ALA A 440 -17.75 -16.63 11.32
N ASN A 441 -18.18 -15.72 10.43
CA ASN A 441 -18.18 -15.95 8.98
C ASN A 441 -16.75 -16.00 8.45
N ASP A 442 -15.93 -14.99 8.77
CA ASP A 442 -14.53 -14.96 8.36
C ASP A 442 -13.75 -16.12 8.97
N SER A 443 -14.07 -16.55 10.20
CA SER A 443 -13.43 -17.73 10.82
C SER A 443 -13.73 -19.01 10.05
N ALA A 444 -14.99 -19.24 9.69
CA ALA A 444 -15.40 -20.39 8.89
C ALA A 444 -14.79 -20.34 7.48
N TYR A 445 -14.76 -19.15 6.87
CA TYR A 445 -14.17 -18.95 5.56
C TYR A 445 -12.66 -19.18 5.55
N CYS A 446 -11.93 -18.69 6.57
CA CYS A 446 -10.50 -18.98 6.74
C CYS A 446 -10.22 -20.47 6.90
N ALA A 447 -11.06 -21.19 7.65
CA ALA A 447 -10.91 -22.64 7.80
C ALA A 447 -11.06 -23.37 6.45
N ALA A 448 -12.07 -23.02 5.66
CA ALA A 448 -12.26 -23.60 4.32
C ALA A 448 -11.08 -23.26 3.38
N LEU A 449 -10.60 -22.02 3.38
CA LEU A 449 -9.43 -21.63 2.58
C LEU A 449 -8.16 -22.39 2.97
N ALA A 450 -7.93 -22.60 4.27
CA ALA A 450 -6.82 -23.40 4.76
C ALA A 450 -6.88 -24.84 4.23
N ASP A 451 -8.04 -25.48 4.33
CA ASP A 451 -8.23 -26.85 3.86
C ASP A 451 -7.99 -26.95 2.35
N HIS A 452 -8.61 -26.06 1.57
CA HIS A 452 -8.43 -26.02 0.12
C HIS A 452 -6.98 -25.74 -0.30
N ALA A 453 -6.27 -24.87 0.42
CA ALA A 453 -4.86 -24.60 0.16
C ALA A 453 -4.00 -25.84 0.37
N VAL A 454 -4.19 -26.54 1.49
CA VAL A 454 -3.44 -27.77 1.78
C VAL A 454 -3.80 -28.87 0.77
N HIS A 455 -5.08 -29.06 0.43
CA HIS A 455 -5.49 -30.00 -0.61
C HIS A 455 -4.84 -29.69 -1.96
N ALA A 456 -4.79 -28.41 -2.37
CA ALA A 456 -4.15 -28.00 -3.61
C ALA A 456 -2.65 -28.32 -3.61
N ALA A 457 -1.93 -28.00 -2.52
CA ALA A 457 -0.51 -28.31 -2.37
C ALA A 457 -0.25 -29.83 -2.41
N MET A 458 -1.06 -30.62 -1.70
CA MET A 458 -0.92 -32.08 -1.65
C MET A 458 -1.23 -32.73 -3.01
N ALA A 459 -2.09 -32.12 -3.83
CA ALA A 459 -2.37 -32.55 -5.20
C ALA A 459 -1.29 -32.12 -6.21
N GLY A 460 -0.26 -31.39 -5.78
CA GLY A 460 0.85 -30.97 -6.62
C GLY A 460 0.62 -29.66 -7.39
N PHE A 461 -0.45 -28.92 -7.09
CA PHE A 461 -0.62 -27.58 -7.66
C PHE A 461 0.42 -26.62 -7.06
N THR A 462 1.01 -25.78 -7.90
CA THR A 462 2.04 -24.81 -7.52
C THR A 462 1.88 -23.51 -8.31
N CYS A 463 2.33 -22.40 -7.72
CA CYS A 463 2.09 -21.05 -8.23
C CYS A 463 0.60 -20.76 -8.45
N VAL A 464 -0.25 -21.27 -7.56
CA VAL A 464 -1.70 -21.08 -7.57
C VAL A 464 -2.14 -20.23 -6.38
N SER A 465 -3.28 -19.55 -6.53
CA SER A 465 -3.96 -18.87 -5.43
C SER A 465 -5.25 -19.60 -5.10
N VAL A 466 -5.52 -19.80 -3.80
CA VAL A 466 -6.79 -20.35 -3.32
C VAL A 466 -7.64 -19.22 -2.77
N ALA A 467 -8.80 -19.02 -3.37
CA ALA A 467 -9.72 -17.97 -3.02
C ALA A 467 -11.18 -18.47 -3.13
N GLY A 468 -12.08 -17.85 -2.38
CA GLY A 468 -13.52 -18.06 -2.52
C GLY A 468 -13.99 -17.51 -3.86
N GLY A 469 -14.53 -18.40 -4.69
CA GLY A 469 -15.26 -18.04 -5.89
C GLY A 469 -16.77 -17.89 -5.62
N PRO A 470 -17.56 -17.59 -6.66
CA PRO A 470 -18.99 -17.34 -6.51
C PRO A 470 -19.67 -18.62 -6.01
N GLY A 471 -20.07 -18.56 -4.75
CA GLY A 471 -20.81 -19.61 -4.07
C GLY A 471 -22.28 -19.65 -4.47
N TRP A 472 -22.61 -19.59 -5.76
CA TRP A 472 -23.86 -20.10 -6.32
C TRP A 472 -23.52 -20.79 -7.64
N ALA A 473 -23.87 -22.07 -7.76
CA ALA A 473 -23.81 -22.81 -9.01
C ALA A 473 -24.29 -21.93 -10.18
N ARG A 474 -23.40 -21.72 -11.15
CA ARG A 474 -23.80 -21.47 -12.53
C ARG A 474 -23.13 -22.54 -13.38
N GLU A 475 -23.86 -23.63 -13.59
CA GLU A 475 -23.80 -24.30 -14.89
C GLU A 475 -24.05 -23.22 -15.96
N LEU A 476 -23.20 -23.21 -16.99
CA LEU A 476 -23.53 -22.62 -18.28
C LEU A 476 -24.05 -23.71 -19.20
#